data_AF-A0A834LFQ3-F1
#
_entry.id   AF-A0A834LFQ3-F1
#
_cell.length_a   1.000
_cell.length_b   1.000
_cell.length_c   1.000
_cell.angle_alpha   90.00
_cell.angle_beta   90.00
_cell.angle_gamma   90.00
#
_symmetry.space_group_name_H-M   'P 1'
#
loop_
_entity.id
_entity.type
_entity.pdbx_description
1 polymer ?
#
loop_
_entity_poly.entity_id
_entity_poly.type
_entity_poly.pdbx_seq_one_letter_code
_entity_poly.pdbx_strand_id
1 'polypeptide(L)'
;MMNLHIPYAAILIGELTRGGLEVPGQVKYRLLVLWLPLLCHAENGLSYPVLTGYEKIDTERTIDQVIATLPSAEQEVVLTNWLQDFSITSSDWPNLQTSYDRWCHSTRIVLIEEDE
;
A
#
# COMPACT_ATOMS: atom_id res chain seq x y z
N MET A 1 -18.61 -21.15 0.79
CA MET A 1 -17.47 -21.40 -0.13
C MET A 1 -16.99 -20.07 -0.68
N MET A 2 -16.10 -19.35 0.01
CA MET A 2 -15.45 -18.14 -0.54
C MET A 2 -14.33 -17.65 0.39
N ASN A 3 -13.29 -18.43 0.68
CA ASN A 3 -12.21 -17.99 1.59
C ASN A 3 -10.85 -18.58 1.23
N LEU A 4 -10.53 -18.65 -0.08
CA LEU A 4 -9.20 -19.06 -0.54
C LEU A 4 -8.46 -17.97 -1.31
N HIS A 5 -9.07 -16.84 -1.65
CA HIS A 5 -8.41 -15.83 -2.52
C HIS A 5 -7.35 -14.97 -1.81
N ILE A 6 -7.52 -14.72 -0.51
CA ILE A 6 -6.65 -13.83 0.27
C ILE A 6 -5.22 -14.40 0.47
N PRO A 7 -5.01 -15.69 0.82
CA PRO A 7 -3.65 -16.21 0.97
C PRO A 7 -2.88 -16.28 -0.34
N TYR A 8 -3.57 -16.55 -1.46
CA TYR A 8 -2.94 -16.45 -2.78
C TYR A 8 -2.57 -15.01 -3.09
N ALA A 9 -3.40 -14.04 -2.75
CA ALA A 9 -3.08 -12.62 -2.91
C ALA A 9 -1.84 -12.23 -2.09
N ALA A 10 -1.76 -12.59 -0.81
CA ALA A 10 -0.60 -12.29 0.04
C ALA A 10 0.70 -12.96 -0.41
N ILE A 11 0.62 -14.21 -0.86
CA ILE A 11 1.79 -14.93 -1.40
C ILE A 11 2.20 -14.34 -2.76
N LEU A 12 1.23 -14.01 -3.62
CA LEU A 12 1.49 -13.30 -4.87
C LEU A 12 2.11 -11.93 -4.62
N ILE A 13 1.68 -11.18 -3.58
CA ILE A 13 2.32 -9.92 -3.16
C ILE A 13 3.79 -10.16 -2.89
N GLY A 14 4.10 -11.07 -1.95
CA GLY A 14 5.47 -11.34 -1.52
C GLY A 14 6.38 -11.79 -2.66
N GLU A 15 5.87 -12.60 -3.60
CA GLU A 15 6.63 -13.08 -4.74
C GLU A 15 6.77 -12.03 -5.86
N LEU A 16 5.73 -11.21 -6.11
CA LEU A 16 5.79 -10.10 -7.08
C LEU A 16 6.73 -8.99 -6.61
N THR A 17 6.86 -8.81 -5.30
CA THR A 17 7.68 -7.75 -4.72
C THR A 17 9.12 -8.18 -4.42
N ARG A 18 9.39 -9.49 -4.24
CA ARG A 18 10.75 -10.04 -4.03
C ARG A 18 11.67 -10.03 -5.26
N GLY A 19 11.20 -9.54 -6.41
CA GLY A 19 12.10 -9.14 -7.50
C GLY A 19 12.44 -10.21 -8.55
N GLY A 20 11.60 -11.23 -8.73
CA GLY A 20 11.77 -12.22 -9.80
C GLY A 20 11.05 -11.90 -11.12
N LEU A 21 10.02 -11.05 -11.10
CA LEU A 21 9.19 -10.70 -12.25
C LEU A 21 9.19 -9.18 -12.44
N GLU A 22 9.53 -8.71 -13.64
CA GLU A 22 9.34 -7.30 -14.01
C GLU A 22 7.84 -7.02 -14.15
N VAL A 23 7.21 -6.63 -13.05
CA VAL A 23 5.78 -6.30 -13.03
C VAL A 23 5.59 -4.87 -13.57
N PRO A 24 4.73 -4.66 -14.60
CA PRO A 24 4.43 -3.33 -15.11
C PRO A 24 3.88 -2.41 -14.01
N GLY A 25 4.23 -1.12 -14.05
CA GLY A 25 3.78 -0.12 -13.07
C GLY A 25 2.26 -0.09 -12.89
N GLN A 26 1.51 -0.21 -13.98
CA GLN A 26 0.05 -0.26 -13.94
C GLN A 26 -0.50 -1.45 -13.13
N VAL A 27 0.17 -2.61 -13.18
CA VAL A 27 -0.24 -3.78 -12.41
C VAL A 27 0.06 -3.53 -10.93
N LYS A 28 1.22 -2.96 -10.60
CA LYS A 28 1.56 -2.57 -9.21
C LYS A 28 0.53 -1.58 -8.63
N TYR A 29 0.15 -0.56 -9.38
CA TYR A 29 -0.89 0.39 -9.00
C TYR A 29 -2.23 -0.29 -8.73
N ARG A 30 -2.71 -1.13 -9.67
CA ARG A 30 -3.98 -1.86 -9.52
C ARG A 30 -3.98 -2.77 -8.30
N LEU A 31 -2.87 -3.43 -8.03
CA LEU A 31 -2.70 -4.28 -6.87
C LEU A 31 -2.79 -3.48 -5.57
N LEU A 32 -2.10 -2.34 -5.48
CA LEU A 32 -2.16 -1.47 -4.30
C LEU A 32 -3.57 -0.93 -4.04
N VAL A 33 -4.27 -0.44 -5.07
CA VAL A 33 -5.65 0.06 -4.94
C VAL A 33 -6.61 -1.04 -4.48
N LEU A 34 -6.44 -2.27 -4.94
CA LEU A 34 -7.30 -3.38 -4.55
C LEU A 34 -7.00 -3.91 -3.15
N TRP A 35 -5.73 -3.88 -2.72
CA TRP A 35 -5.30 -4.57 -1.52
C TRP A 35 -5.21 -3.68 -0.30
N LEU A 36 -4.87 -2.40 -0.43
CA LEU A 36 -4.75 -1.49 0.72
C LEU A 36 -6.01 -1.42 1.58
N PRO A 37 -7.23 -1.32 1.02
CA PRO A 37 -8.45 -1.35 1.85
C PRO A 37 -8.57 -2.66 2.64
N LEU A 38 -8.23 -3.80 2.02
CA LEU A 38 -8.24 -5.11 2.70
C LEU A 38 -7.24 -5.17 3.85
N LEU A 39 -6.08 -4.54 3.67
CA LEU A 39 -5.04 -4.49 4.71
C LEU A 39 -5.48 -3.59 5.87
N CYS A 40 -6.02 -2.40 5.58
CA CYS A 40 -6.54 -1.47 6.59
C CYS A 40 -7.60 -2.15 7.47
N HIS A 41 -8.53 -2.90 6.86
CA HIS A 41 -9.63 -3.59 7.55
C HIS A 41 -9.29 -4.98 8.09
N ALA A 42 -8.04 -5.45 7.96
CA ALA A 42 -7.62 -6.71 8.57
C ALA A 42 -7.49 -6.54 10.09
N GLU A 43 -8.61 -6.63 10.81
CA GLU A 43 -8.63 -6.60 12.27
C GLU A 43 -7.74 -7.72 12.85
N ASN A 44 -7.16 -7.47 14.04
CA ASN A 44 -6.44 -8.46 14.85
C ASN A 44 -7.34 -9.63 15.34
N GLY A 45 -8.51 -9.85 14.74
CA GLY A 45 -9.55 -10.78 15.15
C GLY A 45 -9.45 -12.13 14.45
N LEU A 46 -8.65 -13.05 15.02
CA LEU A 46 -8.74 -14.53 14.95
C LEU A 46 -8.98 -15.22 13.58
N SER A 47 -8.96 -14.52 12.46
CA SER A 47 -9.31 -15.05 11.14
C SER A 47 -8.20 -14.76 10.13
N TYR A 48 -7.17 -15.62 10.15
CA TYR A 48 -6.33 -15.99 9.01
C TYR A 48 -5.31 -14.96 8.47
N PRO A 49 -4.18 -15.45 7.91
CA PRO A 49 -2.98 -15.73 8.69
C PRO A 49 -2.46 -14.47 9.41
N VAL A 50 -2.11 -14.61 10.69
CA VAL A 50 -1.46 -13.52 11.45
C VAL A 50 -0.05 -13.36 10.88
N LEU A 51 0.12 -12.42 9.94
CA LEU A 51 1.46 -11.90 9.64
C LEU A 51 2.08 -11.51 10.97
N THR A 52 3.24 -12.08 11.27
CA THR A 52 4.05 -11.68 12.41
C THR A 52 4.32 -10.18 12.32
N GLY A 53 4.62 -9.53 13.46
CA GLY A 53 4.97 -8.11 13.45
C GLY A 53 6.10 -7.78 12.46
N TYR A 54 7.03 -8.72 12.27
CA TYR A 54 8.10 -8.60 11.27
C TYR A 54 7.56 -8.62 9.83
N GLU A 55 6.69 -9.58 9.50
CA GLU A 55 6.09 -9.66 8.16
C GLU A 55 5.20 -8.45 7.85
N LYS A 56 4.51 -7.90 8.86
CA LYS A 56 3.76 -6.64 8.74
C LYS A 56 4.66 -5.46 8.36
N ILE A 57 5.79 -5.31 9.07
CA ILE A 57 6.78 -4.25 8.80
C ILE A 57 7.43 -4.43 7.42
N ASP A 58 7.77 -5.68 7.05
CA ASP A 58 8.36 -5.97 5.74
C ASP A 58 7.38 -5.68 4.60
N THR A 59 6.09 -5.97 4.81
CA THR A 59 5.00 -5.64 3.89
C THR A 59 4.86 -4.12 3.74
N GLU A 60 4.86 -3.36 4.85
CA GLU A 60 4.83 -1.88 4.80
C GLU A 60 6.01 -1.30 4.02
N ARG A 61 7.24 -1.77 4.29
CA ARG A 61 8.44 -1.35 3.56
C ARG A 61 8.32 -1.62 2.06
N THR A 62 7.81 -2.80 1.73
CA THR A 62 7.60 -3.21 0.35
C THR A 62 6.59 -2.31 -0.34
N ILE A 63 5.48 -1.99 0.33
CA ILE A 63 4.45 -1.08 -0.19
C ILE A 63 5.05 0.32 -0.40
N ASP A 64 5.83 0.86 0.56
CA ASP A 64 6.52 2.16 0.40
C ASP A 64 7.40 2.20 -0.84
N GLN A 65 8.20 1.14 -1.05
CA GLN A 65 9.07 1.03 -2.22
C GLN A 65 8.26 0.98 -3.52
N VAL A 66 7.16 0.25 -3.56
CA VAL A 66 6.30 0.18 -4.74
C VAL A 66 5.65 1.53 -5.02
N ILE A 67 5.08 2.20 -4.01
CA ILE A 67 4.47 3.53 -4.14
C ILE A 67 5.48 4.52 -4.72
N ALA A 68 6.72 4.51 -4.23
CA ALA A 68 7.78 5.39 -4.71
C ALA A 68 8.12 5.21 -6.20
N THR A 69 7.78 4.05 -6.80
CA THR A 69 7.98 3.80 -8.24
C THR A 69 6.80 4.20 -9.11
N LEU A 70 5.65 4.57 -8.53
CA LEU A 70 4.47 4.97 -9.29
C LEU A 70 4.57 6.43 -9.77
N PRO A 71 3.91 6.79 -10.88
CA PRO A 71 3.69 8.19 -11.25
C PRO A 71 2.97 8.98 -10.16
N SER A 72 3.22 10.29 -10.07
CA SER A 72 2.65 11.18 -9.03
C SER A 72 1.12 11.07 -8.89
N ALA A 73 0.40 11.07 -10.02
CA ALA A 73 -1.07 10.94 -10.01
C ALA A 73 -1.55 9.58 -9.46
N GLU A 74 -0.78 8.50 -9.69
CA GLU A 74 -1.11 7.19 -9.13
C GLU A 74 -0.78 7.11 -7.64
N GLN A 75 0.32 7.75 -7.20
CA GLN A 75 0.67 7.87 -5.78
C GLN A 75 -0.43 8.63 -5.02
N GLU A 76 -0.92 9.74 -5.56
CA GLU A 76 -2.00 10.52 -4.97
C GLU A 76 -3.24 9.66 -4.73
N VAL A 77 -3.71 8.94 -5.74
CA VAL A 77 -4.90 8.08 -5.61
C VAL A 77 -4.68 6.99 -4.56
N VAL A 78 -3.52 6.35 -4.56
CA VAL A 78 -3.19 5.28 -3.60
C VAL A 78 -3.17 5.81 -2.17
N LEU A 79 -2.49 6.94 -1.94
CA LEU A 79 -2.26 7.50 -0.62
C LEU A 79 -3.50 8.17 -0.03
N THR A 80 -4.30 8.84 -0.87
CA THR A 80 -5.59 9.42 -0.44
C THR A 80 -6.59 8.33 -0.05
N ASN A 81 -6.70 7.26 -0.85
CA ASN A 81 -7.55 6.10 -0.52
C ASN A 81 -7.09 5.42 0.77
N TRP A 82 -5.78 5.16 0.91
CA TRP A 82 -5.21 4.61 2.13
C TRP A 82 -5.55 5.47 3.35
N LEU A 83 -5.32 6.78 3.29
CA LEU A 83 -5.59 7.68 4.42
C LEU A 83 -7.07 7.67 4.82
N GLN A 84 -7.97 7.66 3.83
CA GLN A 84 -9.40 7.57 4.08
C GLN A 84 -9.75 6.30 4.85
N ASP A 85 -9.32 5.14 4.37
CA ASP A 85 -9.61 3.84 4.99
C ASP A 85 -8.91 3.67 6.34
N PHE A 86 -7.67 4.15 6.47
CA PHE A 86 -6.89 4.10 7.70
C PHE A 86 -7.51 4.97 8.80
N SER A 87 -8.04 6.15 8.45
CA SER A 87 -8.62 7.10 9.42
C SER A 87 -9.89 6.61 10.10
N ILE A 88 -10.63 5.70 9.45
CA ILE A 88 -11.90 5.16 9.96
C ILE A 88 -11.75 3.79 10.61
N THR A 89 -10.59 3.15 10.47
CA THR A 89 -10.36 1.80 10.99
C THR A 89 -9.64 1.85 12.32
N SER A 90 -9.93 0.90 13.23
CA SER A 90 -9.23 0.77 14.52
C SER A 90 -7.89 0.02 14.43
N SER A 91 -7.43 -0.29 13.21
CA SER A 91 -6.17 -0.96 12.93
C SER A 91 -5.09 0.08 12.64
N ASP A 92 -3.95 -0.02 13.32
CA ASP A 92 -2.78 0.82 13.04
C ASP A 92 -1.93 0.28 11.86
N TRP A 93 -2.49 -0.63 11.05
CA TRP A 93 -1.79 -1.28 9.95
C TRP A 93 -2.63 -1.26 8.65
N PRO A 94 -2.01 -1.05 7.48
CA PRO A 94 -0.59 -0.74 7.25
C PRO A 94 -0.29 0.75 7.49
N ASN A 95 0.82 1.05 8.15
CA ASN A 95 1.28 2.42 8.36
C ASN A 95 2.12 2.91 7.17
N LEU A 96 1.54 3.77 6.33
CA LEU A 96 2.19 4.37 5.16
C LEU A 96 2.50 5.86 5.33
N GLN A 97 2.57 6.34 6.58
CA GLN A 97 2.80 7.75 6.88
C GLN A 97 4.05 8.31 6.17
N THR A 98 5.13 7.53 6.11
CA THR A 98 6.36 7.95 5.41
C THR A 98 6.15 8.19 3.91
N SER A 99 5.38 7.34 3.24
CA SER A 99 5.06 7.52 1.81
C SER A 99 4.16 8.74 1.61
N TYR A 100 3.18 8.92 2.51
CA TYR A 100 2.27 10.06 2.51
C TYR A 100 3.02 11.39 2.69
N ASP A 101 3.89 11.49 3.69
CA ASP A 101 4.68 12.69 3.96
C ASP A 101 5.59 13.04 2.78
N ARG A 102 6.22 12.03 2.17
CA ARG A 102 7.06 12.20 0.98
C ARG A 102 6.25 12.78 -0.19
N TRP A 103 5.08 12.22 -0.47
CA TRP A 103 4.20 12.72 -1.52
C TRP A 103 3.73 14.15 -1.23
N CYS A 104 3.29 14.46 0.00
CA CYS A 104 2.90 15.82 0.39
C CYS A 104 4.04 16.84 0.23
N HIS A 105 5.28 16.44 0.49
CA HIS A 105 6.43 17.29 0.27
C HIS A 105 6.66 17.55 -1.22
N SER A 106 6.59 16.51 -2.05
CA SER A 106 6.75 16.61 -3.50
C SER A 106 5.66 17.46 -4.15
N THR A 107 4.38 17.29 -3.77
CA THR A 107 3.28 18.11 -4.32
C THR A 107 3.36 19.56 -3.89
N ARG A 108 3.79 19.84 -2.65
CA ARG A 108 3.99 21.21 -2.17
C ARG A 108 5.08 21.94 -2.97
N ILE A 109 6.14 21.25 -3.40
CA ILE A 109 7.18 21.86 -4.25
C ILE A 109 6.61 22.21 -5.63
N VAL A 110 5.84 21.33 -6.25
CA VAL A 110 5.23 21.59 -7.57
C VAL A 110 4.32 22.82 -7.54
N LEU A 111 3.53 22.99 -6.48
CA LEU A 111 2.66 24.17 -6.33
C LEU A 111 3.44 25.49 -6.23
N ILE A 112 4.65 25.47 -5.67
CA ILE A 112 5.49 26.67 -5.58
C ILE A 112 6.10 27.04 -6.94
N GLU A 113 6.39 26.05 -7.79
CA GLU A 113 6.95 26.26 -9.13
C GLU A 113 5.91 26.69 -10.17
N GLU A 114 4.61 26.39 -9.97
CA GLU A 114 3.54 26.85 -10.86
C GLU A 114 3.10 28.31 -10.61
N ASP A 115 3.51 28.90 -9.47
CA ASP A 115 3.20 30.29 -9.07
C ASP A 115 4.30 31.32 -9.46
N GLU A 116 5.36 30.89 -10.17
CA GLU A 116 6.48 31.73 -10.65
C GLU A 116 6.50 31.94 -12.17
#